data_AF-A0A2G9QLK0-F1
#
_entry.id   AF-A0A2G9QLK0-F1
#
_cell.length_a   1.000
_cell.length_b   1.000
_cell.length_c   1.000
_cell.angle_alpha   90.00
_cell.angle_beta   90.00
_cell.angle_gamma   90.00
#
_symmetry.space_group_name_H-M   'P 1'
#
loop_
_entity.id
_entity.type
_entity.pdbx_description
1 polymer ?
#
loop_
_entity_poly.entity_id
_entity_poly.type
_entity_poly.pdbx_seq_one_letter_code
_entity_poly.pdbx_strand_id
1 'polypeptide(L)'
;MYLMDSIVKNVGRDYIAAFAKNIVSTFVIVFDKVDENTRKSLYKLRSTWEDIFTSKKLYALDVRVNQVDPAWPIKPLPPNVNTASIHVNPKFLNKPEEPTTPVIPVPKPVPSRTMKPEVPKSHLSQEQLIRQQLLMKQKQLLELQQKKLELELEQTKAQLVSNVLQVHLNDAP
;
A
#
# COMPACT_ATOMS: atom_id res chain seq x y z
N MET A 1 -1.21 -1.27 -26.37
CA MET A 1 -1.32 -1.03 -24.91
C MET A 1 -1.54 0.44 -24.56
N TYR A 2 -0.74 1.37 -25.08
CA TYR A 2 -0.89 2.81 -24.78
C TYR A 2 -2.26 3.42 -25.09
N LEU A 3 -2.98 2.94 -26.12
CA LEU A 3 -4.34 3.39 -26.37
C LEU A 3 -5.29 3.02 -25.21
N MET A 4 -5.23 1.77 -24.73
CA MET A 4 -6.03 1.36 -23.56
C MET A 4 -5.67 2.21 -22.35
N ASP A 5 -4.38 2.46 -22.12
CA ASP A 5 -3.88 3.33 -21.05
C ASP A 5 -4.49 4.74 -21.10
N SER A 6 -4.49 5.37 -22.28
CA SER A 6 -5.09 6.68 -22.48
C SER A 6 -6.60 6.67 -22.22
N ILE A 7 -7.32 5.62 -22.65
CA ILE A 7 -8.76 5.51 -22.42
C ILE A 7 -9.05 5.36 -20.92
N VAL A 8 -8.32 4.49 -20.20
CA VAL A 8 -8.58 4.29 -18.76
C VAL A 8 -8.21 5.52 -17.92
N LYS A 9 -7.21 6.31 -18.34
CA LYS A 9 -6.80 7.55 -17.67
C LYS A 9 -7.73 8.72 -17.94
N ASN A 10 -8.09 8.95 -19.20
CA ASN A 10 -8.80 10.16 -19.60
C ASN A 10 -10.32 9.97 -19.63
N VAL A 11 -10.80 8.78 -20.02
CA VAL A 11 -12.23 8.49 -20.15
C VAL A 11 -12.74 7.76 -18.92
N GLY A 12 -12.01 6.74 -18.47
CA GLY A 12 -12.33 5.97 -17.27
C GLY A 12 -13.73 5.33 -17.32
N ARG A 13 -14.50 5.46 -16.23
CA ARG A 13 -15.90 4.99 -16.10
C ARG A 13 -16.04 3.49 -16.46
N ASP A 14 -16.99 3.16 -17.32
CA ASP A 14 -17.32 1.80 -17.72
C ASP A 14 -16.18 1.10 -18.47
N TYR A 15 -15.25 1.88 -19.06
CA TYR A 15 -14.08 1.33 -19.73
C TYR A 15 -13.13 0.65 -18.73
N ILE A 16 -13.04 1.12 -17.47
CA ILE A 16 -12.22 0.45 -16.45
C ILE A 16 -12.78 -0.95 -16.19
N ALA A 17 -14.10 -1.08 -16.00
CA ALA A 17 -14.75 -2.37 -15.79
C ALA A 17 -14.67 -3.28 -17.03
N ALA A 18 -14.84 -2.72 -18.23
CA ALA A 18 -14.72 -3.45 -19.48
C ALA A 18 -13.30 -3.99 -19.70
N PHE A 19 -12.29 -3.13 -19.58
CA PHE A 19 -10.89 -3.54 -19.73
C PHE A 19 -10.45 -4.47 -18.62
N ALA A 20 -10.92 -4.30 -17.37
CA ALA A 20 -10.59 -5.21 -16.28
C ALA A 20 -10.91 -6.68 -16.63
N LYS A 21 -11.91 -6.99 -17.45
CA LYS A 21 -12.21 -8.38 -17.83
C LYS A 21 -11.04 -9.04 -18.57
N ASN A 22 -10.39 -8.30 -19.48
CA ASN A 22 -9.42 -8.85 -20.42
C ASN A 22 -7.98 -8.33 -20.22
N ILE A 23 -7.78 -7.30 -19.39
CA ILE A 23 -6.49 -6.58 -19.26
C ILE A 23 -5.32 -7.52 -18.96
N VAL A 24 -5.54 -8.51 -18.08
CA VAL A 24 -4.51 -9.50 -17.72
C VAL A 24 -4.11 -10.34 -18.94
N SER A 25 -5.10 -10.84 -19.68
CA SER A 25 -4.85 -11.67 -20.86
C SER A 25 -4.14 -10.87 -21.95
N THR A 26 -4.69 -9.70 -22.29
CA THR A 26 -4.14 -8.85 -23.35
C THR A 26 -2.73 -8.37 -23.00
N PHE A 27 -2.46 -8.01 -21.74
CA PHE A 27 -1.13 -7.59 -21.32
C PHE A 27 -0.11 -8.72 -21.47
N VAL A 28 -0.42 -9.92 -20.99
CA VAL A 28 0.47 -11.09 -21.05
C VAL A 28 0.76 -11.48 -22.50
N ILE A 29 -0.26 -11.50 -23.38
CA ILE A 29 -0.09 -11.79 -24.81
C ILE A 29 0.84 -10.78 -25.47
N VAL A 30 0.65 -9.48 -25.19
CA VAL A 30 1.52 -8.45 -25.75
C VAL A 30 2.94 -8.58 -25.17
N PHE A 31 3.07 -8.82 -23.87
CA PHE A 31 4.35 -8.97 -23.18
C PHE A 31 5.19 -10.14 -23.73
N ASP A 32 4.54 -11.27 -24.05
CA ASP A 32 5.18 -12.44 -24.65
C ASP A 32 5.74 -12.16 -26.05
N LYS A 33 5.07 -11.31 -26.83
CA LYS A 33 5.39 -11.06 -28.25
C LYS A 33 6.35 -9.91 -28.50
N VAL A 34 6.69 -9.12 -27.49
CA VAL A 34 7.55 -7.95 -27.64
C VAL A 34 8.97 -8.22 -27.15
N ASP A 35 9.92 -7.43 -27.64
CA ASP A 35 11.33 -7.47 -27.26
C ASP A 35 11.60 -6.86 -25.87
N GLU A 36 12.80 -7.09 -25.34
CA GLU A 36 13.22 -6.67 -23.99
C GLU A 36 13.11 -5.16 -23.74
N ASN A 37 13.39 -4.32 -24.75
CA ASN A 37 13.29 -2.87 -24.59
C ASN A 37 11.81 -2.44 -24.45
N THR A 38 10.93 -3.08 -25.21
CA THR A 38 9.49 -2.88 -25.10
C THR A 38 8.94 -3.45 -23.79
N ARG A 39 9.44 -4.59 -23.29
CA ARG A 39 9.08 -5.16 -21.98
C ARG A 39 9.35 -4.18 -20.82
N LYS A 40 10.50 -3.49 -20.84
CA LYS A 40 10.81 -2.42 -19.87
C LYS A 40 9.79 -1.28 -19.92
N SER A 41 9.31 -0.93 -21.12
CA SER A 41 8.29 0.09 -21.31
C SER A 41 6.91 -0.38 -20.80
N LEU A 42 6.57 -1.66 -20.99
CA LEU A 42 5.35 -2.26 -20.43
C LEU A 42 5.40 -2.35 -18.90
N TYR A 43 6.55 -2.63 -18.31
CA TYR A 43 6.73 -2.56 -16.86
C TYR A 43 6.41 -1.17 -16.31
N LYS A 44 6.96 -0.12 -16.93
CA LYS A 44 6.62 1.27 -16.57
C LYS A 44 5.13 1.56 -16.76
N LEU A 45 4.52 1.05 -17.84
CA LEU A 45 3.09 1.23 -18.10
C LEU A 45 2.23 0.61 -16.98
N ARG A 46 2.55 -0.62 -16.57
CA ARG A 46 1.85 -1.33 -15.47
C ARG A 46 1.89 -0.56 -14.15
N SER A 47 2.94 0.21 -13.87
CA SER A 47 3.01 1.05 -12.66
C SER A 47 2.00 2.19 -12.66
N THR A 48 1.56 2.66 -13.83
CA THR A 48 0.56 3.74 -13.94
C THR A 48 -0.87 3.27 -13.67
N TRP A 49 -1.06 1.96 -13.50
CA TRP A 49 -2.36 1.32 -13.30
C TRP A 49 -2.69 1.07 -11.83
N GLU A 50 -1.76 1.38 -10.92
CA GLU A 50 -1.89 1.17 -9.47
C GLU A 50 -3.09 1.91 -8.86
N ASP A 51 -3.37 3.12 -9.37
CA ASP A 51 -4.51 3.94 -8.93
C ASP A 51 -5.78 3.73 -9.78
N ILE A 52 -5.70 2.92 -10.84
CA ILE A 52 -6.79 2.73 -11.82
C ILE A 52 -7.50 1.39 -11.59
N PHE A 53 -6.75 0.31 -11.38
CA PHE A 53 -7.30 -1.02 -11.14
C PHE A 53 -7.06 -1.46 -9.71
N THR A 54 -8.00 -2.24 -9.16
CA THR A 54 -7.86 -2.81 -7.80
C THR A 54 -6.57 -3.62 -7.66
N SER A 55 -5.96 -3.58 -6.46
CA SER A 55 -4.70 -4.31 -6.18
C SER A 55 -4.81 -5.81 -6.44
N LYS A 56 -5.98 -6.43 -6.17
CA LYS A 56 -6.26 -7.84 -6.49
C LYS A 56 -6.11 -8.13 -7.98
N LYS A 57 -6.53 -7.20 -8.82
CA LYS A 57 -6.46 -7.38 -10.27
C LYS A 57 -5.04 -7.22 -10.79
N LEU A 58 -4.29 -6.25 -10.27
CA LEU A 58 -2.89 -6.05 -10.64
C LEU A 58 -2.01 -7.19 -10.13
N TYR A 59 -2.28 -7.74 -8.95
CA TYR A 59 -1.60 -8.93 -8.47
C TYR A 59 -1.80 -10.13 -9.42
N ALA A 60 -3.04 -10.38 -9.86
CA ALA A 60 -3.32 -11.45 -10.82
C ALA A 60 -2.61 -11.22 -12.17
N LEU A 61 -2.44 -9.96 -12.57
CA LEU A 61 -1.63 -9.59 -13.73
C LEU A 61 -0.16 -9.96 -13.49
N ASP A 62 0.43 -9.51 -12.38
CA ASP A 62 1.85 -9.75 -12.07
C ASP A 62 2.17 -11.25 -11.99
N VAL A 63 1.32 -12.04 -11.35
CA VAL A 63 1.49 -13.50 -11.26
C VAL A 63 1.51 -14.13 -12.65
N ARG A 64 0.61 -13.73 -13.55
CA ARG A 64 0.61 -14.25 -14.92
C ARG A 64 1.80 -13.80 -15.75
N VAL A 65 2.25 -12.56 -15.58
CA VAL A 65 3.45 -12.08 -16.29
C VAL A 65 4.68 -12.79 -15.74
N ASN A 66 4.75 -13.04 -14.44
CA ASN A 66 5.85 -13.78 -13.81
C ASN A 66 5.95 -15.24 -14.30
N GLN A 67 4.84 -15.87 -14.69
CA GLN A 67 4.85 -17.18 -15.33
C GLN A 67 5.56 -17.17 -16.70
N VAL A 68 5.55 -16.03 -17.40
CA VAL A 68 6.26 -15.84 -18.69
C VAL A 68 7.70 -15.38 -18.45
N ASP A 69 7.90 -14.50 -17.46
CA ASP A 69 9.21 -13.97 -17.08
C ASP A 69 9.39 -14.01 -15.55
N PRO A 70 10.16 -14.98 -15.03
CA PRO A 70 10.44 -15.10 -13.60
C PRO A 70 11.08 -13.86 -12.96
N ALA A 71 11.71 -12.98 -13.75
CA ALA A 71 12.30 -11.73 -13.26
C ALA A 71 11.25 -10.63 -12.99
N TRP A 72 9.99 -10.84 -13.37
CA TRP A 72 8.92 -9.86 -13.13
C TRP A 72 8.56 -9.80 -11.64
N PRO A 73 8.64 -8.63 -10.98
CA PRO A 73 8.37 -8.51 -9.56
C PRO A 73 6.88 -8.63 -9.27
N ILE A 74 6.52 -9.46 -8.28
CA ILE A 74 5.15 -9.60 -7.79
C ILE A 74 4.99 -8.74 -6.54
N LYS A 75 4.12 -7.73 -6.60
CA LYS A 75 3.79 -6.93 -5.41
C LYS A 75 2.88 -7.73 -4.48
N PRO A 76 3.27 -8.02 -3.23
CA PRO A 76 2.41 -8.75 -2.31
C PRO A 76 1.13 -7.95 -2.02
N LEU A 77 0.00 -8.66 -2.00
CA LEU A 77 -1.26 -8.07 -1.56
C LEU A 77 -1.16 -7.67 -0.07
N PRO A 78 -1.61 -6.47 0.31
CA PRO A 78 -1.74 -6.13 1.72
C PRO A 78 -2.67 -7.13 2.42
N PRO A 79 -2.41 -7.51 3.69
CA PRO A 79 -3.19 -8.51 4.41
C PRO A 79 -4.68 -8.13 4.59
N ASN A 80 -5.05 -6.87 4.37
CA ASN A 80 -6.41 -6.35 4.57
C ASN A 80 -7.32 -6.38 3.31
N VAL A 81 -6.88 -6.93 2.17
CA VAL A 81 -7.68 -6.88 0.92
C VAL A 81 -8.76 -7.98 0.84
N ASN A 82 -8.78 -8.93 1.79
CA ASN A 82 -9.77 -10.02 1.85
C ASN A 82 -10.90 -9.83 2.87
N THR A 83 -11.06 -8.64 3.46
CA THR A 83 -12.16 -8.37 4.41
C THR A 83 -13.43 -7.88 3.69
N ALA A 84 -13.82 -8.58 2.62
CA ALA A 84 -15.25 -8.68 2.25
C ALA A 84 -15.99 -9.67 3.18
N SER A 85 -15.35 -10.14 4.26
CA SER A 85 -16.06 -10.67 5.42
C SER A 85 -16.62 -9.50 6.22
N ILE A 86 -17.71 -8.93 5.72
CA ILE A 86 -18.60 -8.08 6.51
C ILE A 86 -19.05 -8.94 7.69
N HIS A 87 -18.42 -8.77 8.85
CA HIS A 87 -18.91 -9.33 10.09
C HIS A 87 -20.14 -8.51 10.49
N VAL A 88 -21.28 -8.81 9.89
CA VAL A 88 -22.56 -8.37 10.42
C VAL A 88 -22.79 -9.14 11.71
N ASN A 89 -22.73 -8.41 12.82
CA ASN A 89 -23.16 -8.93 14.11
C ASN A 89 -24.64 -9.36 13.99
N PRO A 90 -25.00 -10.63 14.28
CA PRO A 90 -26.35 -11.15 14.08
C PRO A 90 -27.42 -10.47 14.93
N LYS A 91 -27.04 -9.60 15.88
CA LYS A 91 -27.99 -8.79 16.65
C LYS A 91 -28.58 -7.59 15.87
N PHE A 92 -28.13 -7.31 14.65
CA PHE A 92 -28.63 -6.16 13.86
C PHE A 92 -29.91 -6.45 13.05
N LEU A 93 -30.38 -7.70 12.95
CA LEU A 93 -31.61 -8.03 12.21
C LEU A 93 -32.88 -8.17 13.06
N ASN A 94 -32.80 -8.03 14.39
CA ASN A 94 -33.99 -8.12 15.24
C ASN A 94 -34.42 -6.73 15.70
N LYS A 95 -35.02 -5.98 14.79
CA LYS A 95 -35.93 -4.90 15.15
C LYS A 95 -37.31 -5.23 14.59
N PRO A 96 -38.17 -5.92 15.35
CA PRO A 96 -39.60 -5.80 15.13
C PRO A 96 -39.97 -4.33 15.32
N GLU A 97 -40.55 -3.76 14.27
CA GLU A 97 -41.23 -2.49 14.31
C GLU A 97 -42.24 -2.48 15.46
N GLU A 98 -42.18 -1.44 16.28
CA GLU A 98 -43.28 -1.09 17.18
C GLU A 98 -44.34 -0.37 16.34
N PRO A 99 -45.63 -0.61 16.60
CA PRO A 99 -46.35 0.52 17.17
C PRO A 99 -47.31 0.16 18.31
N THR A 100 -47.56 1.21 19.10
CA THR A 100 -48.73 1.50 19.97
C THR A 100 -48.72 1.01 21.43
N THR A 101 -48.52 2.01 22.30
CA THR A 101 -48.92 2.23 23.71
C THR A 101 -50.34 1.75 24.09
N PRO A 102 -50.78 1.86 25.37
CA PRO A 102 -50.11 1.81 26.69
C PRO A 102 -50.85 0.85 27.68
N VAL A 103 -50.31 0.53 28.88
CA VAL A 103 -51.00 0.38 30.20
C VAL A 103 -49.99 -0.15 31.27
N ILE A 104 -49.93 0.53 32.42
CA ILE A 104 -49.21 0.23 33.69
C ILE A 104 -50.28 -0.45 34.64
N PRO A 105 -50.03 -1.31 35.69
CA PRO A 105 -48.99 -1.20 36.74
C PRO A 105 -48.44 -2.50 37.44
N VAL A 106 -47.37 -2.30 38.24
CA VAL A 106 -47.07 -2.83 39.61
C VAL A 106 -45.63 -3.41 39.78
N PRO A 107 -44.90 -3.08 40.89
CA PRO A 107 -43.43 -3.15 40.99
C PRO A 107 -42.91 -4.26 41.91
N LYS A 108 -41.67 -4.76 41.67
CA LYS A 108 -40.82 -5.44 42.67
C LYS A 108 -39.31 -5.16 42.44
N PRO A 109 -38.46 -5.22 43.49
CA PRO A 109 -37.24 -4.40 43.57
C PRO A 109 -35.90 -5.19 43.54
N VAL A 110 -34.84 -4.55 43.00
CA VAL A 110 -33.35 -4.73 43.15
C VAL A 110 -32.68 -6.10 42.88
N PRO A 111 -31.34 -6.19 42.62
CA PRO A 111 -30.33 -5.15 42.43
C PRO A 111 -29.42 -5.25 41.19
N SER A 112 -28.79 -4.10 40.94
CA SER A 112 -27.64 -3.75 40.11
C SER A 112 -26.57 -4.83 39.88
N ARG A 113 -26.15 -4.98 38.62
CA ARG A 113 -24.82 -5.52 38.27
C ARG A 113 -24.16 -4.63 37.23
N THR A 114 -23.23 -3.82 37.71
CA THR A 114 -22.21 -3.09 36.96
C THR A 114 -21.34 -4.09 36.18
N MET A 115 -21.25 -3.95 34.86
CA MET A 115 -20.22 -4.64 34.07
C MET A 115 -19.32 -3.61 33.39
N LYS A 116 -18.05 -3.64 33.79
CA LYS A 116 -16.92 -2.92 33.19
C LYS A 116 -16.73 -3.38 31.74
N PRO A 117 -16.30 -2.50 30.81
CA PRO A 117 -15.82 -2.94 29.51
C PRO A 117 -14.42 -3.55 29.68
N GLU A 118 -14.32 -4.86 29.53
CA GLU A 118 -13.04 -5.58 29.48
C GLU A 118 -12.49 -5.53 28.06
N VAL A 119 -11.44 -4.71 27.87
CA VAL A 119 -10.74 -4.54 26.59
C VAL A 119 -9.93 -5.82 26.31
N PRO A 120 -10.08 -6.47 25.13
CA PRO A 120 -9.38 -7.72 24.83
C PRO A 120 -7.84 -7.55 24.82
N LYS A 121 -7.16 -8.31 25.70
CA LYS A 121 -5.69 -8.27 25.92
C LYS A 121 -4.83 -8.55 24.68
N SER A 122 -5.41 -9.14 23.62
CA SER A 122 -4.71 -9.42 22.35
C SER A 122 -4.44 -8.15 21.52
N HIS A 123 -5.31 -7.15 21.57
CA HIS A 123 -5.13 -5.89 20.83
C HIS A 123 -3.92 -5.10 21.36
N LEU A 124 -3.70 -5.14 22.68
CA LEU A 124 -2.61 -4.42 23.33
C LEU A 124 -1.22 -4.94 22.91
N SER A 125 -1.08 -6.25 22.71
CA SER A 125 0.19 -6.86 22.30
C SER A 125 0.58 -6.49 20.87
N GLN A 126 -0.40 -6.47 19.95
CA GLN A 126 -0.17 -6.06 18.57
C GLN A 126 0.18 -4.57 18.47
N GLU A 127 -0.50 -3.72 19.23
CA GLU A 127 -0.24 -2.27 19.27
C GLU A 127 1.16 -1.97 19.82
N GLN A 128 1.59 -2.70 20.87
CA GLN A 128 2.95 -2.58 21.40
C GLN A 128 4.03 -2.94 20.37
N LEU A 129 3.82 -4.00 19.59
CA LEU A 129 4.76 -4.40 18.54
C LEU A 129 4.87 -3.35 17.43
N ILE A 130 3.73 -2.81 16.99
CA ILE A 130 3.69 -1.74 15.97
C ILE A 130 4.39 -0.49 16.51
N ARG A 131 4.14 -0.11 17.76
CA ARG A 131 4.78 1.05 18.40
C ARG A 131 6.30 0.86 18.49
N GLN A 132 6.76 -0.34 18.86
CA GLN A 132 8.19 -0.64 18.93
C GLN A 132 8.84 -0.55 17.54
N GLN A 133 8.19 -1.11 16.51
CA GLN A 133 8.69 -1.06 15.14
C GLN A 133 8.72 0.37 14.59
N LEU A 134 7.72 1.20 14.92
CA LEU A 134 7.70 2.61 14.56
C LEU A 134 8.88 3.38 15.18
N LEU A 135 9.16 3.16 16.47
CA LEU A 135 10.28 3.77 17.17
C LEU A 135 11.63 3.35 16.56
N MET A 136 11.81 2.07 16.26
CA MET A 136 13.01 1.59 15.59
C MET A 136 13.21 2.25 14.22
N LYS A 137 12.13 2.34 13.43
CA LYS A 137 12.19 2.94 12.10
C LYS A 137 12.50 4.44 12.15
N GLN A 138 11.94 5.15 13.13
CA GLN A 138 12.23 6.57 13.36
C GLN A 138 13.70 6.79 13.73
N LYS A 139 14.26 5.94 14.61
CA LYS A 139 15.69 5.98 14.96
C LYS A 139 16.58 5.69 13.74
N GLN A 140 16.27 4.65 12.97
CA GLN A 140 17.03 4.28 11.78
C GLN A 140 17.03 5.41 10.74
N LEU A 141 15.90 6.09 10.56
CA LEU A 141 15.80 7.23 9.67
C LEU A 141 16.73 8.37 10.09
N LEU A 142 16.77 8.67 11.40
CA LEU A 142 17.62 9.73 11.94
C LEU A 142 19.11 9.41 11.78
N GLU A 143 19.48 8.14 12.01
CA GLU A 143 20.85 7.66 11.79
C GLU A 143 21.27 7.78 10.32
N LEU A 144 20.38 7.43 9.39
CA LEU A 144 20.64 7.60 7.96
C LEU A 144 20.79 9.07 7.56
N GLN A 145 20.00 9.98 8.14
CA GLN A 145 20.16 11.41 7.89
C GLN A 145 21.51 11.93 8.42
N GLN A 146 21.92 11.49 9.62
CA GLN A 146 23.22 11.87 10.18
C GLN A 146 24.37 11.37 9.30
N LYS A 147 24.31 10.10 8.87
CA LYS A 147 25.33 9.51 7.99
C LYS A 147 25.41 10.19 6.62
N LYS A 148 24.27 10.62 6.07
CA LYS A 148 24.23 11.39 4.84
C LYS A 148 24.96 12.73 5.01
N LEU A 149 24.70 13.44 6.11
CA LEU A 149 25.32 14.73 6.39
C LEU A 149 26.85 14.58 6.55
N GLU A 150 27.28 13.55 7.27
CA GLU A 150 28.71 13.26 7.47
C GLU A 150 29.42 12.98 6.13
N LEU A 151 28.79 12.19 5.25
CA LEU A 151 29.34 11.90 3.93
C LEU A 151 29.42 13.15 3.05
N GLU A 152 28.40 14.01 3.09
CA GLU A 152 28.39 15.27 2.34
C GLU A 152 29.49 16.22 2.81
N LEU A 153 29.74 16.27 4.13
CA LEU A 153 30.82 17.05 4.72
C LEU A 153 32.18 16.52 4.28
N GLU A 154 32.40 15.20 4.34
CA GLU A 154 33.68 14.59 3.91
C GLU A 154 33.92 14.80 2.41
N GLN A 155 32.88 14.65 1.59
CA GLN A 155 32.97 14.90 0.15
C GLN A 155 33.32 16.36 -0.16
N THR A 156 32.68 17.31 0.53
CA THR A 156 32.96 18.74 0.38
C THR A 156 34.40 19.06 0.82
N LYS A 157 34.85 18.48 1.93
CA LYS A 157 36.22 18.65 2.43
C LYS A 157 37.25 18.10 1.45
N ALA A 158 37.01 16.90 0.90
CA ALA A 158 37.88 16.30 -0.12
C ALA A 158 37.94 17.16 -1.40
N GLN A 159 36.81 17.70 -1.85
CA GLN A 159 36.78 18.63 -2.99
C GLN A 159 37.56 19.91 -2.71
N LEU A 160 37.45 20.47 -1.51
CA LEU A 160 38.17 21.68 -1.14
C LEU A 160 39.68 21.44 -1.10
N VAL A 161 40.14 20.32 -0.53
CA VAL A 161 41.55 19.91 -0.54
C VAL A 161 42.05 19.70 -1.97
N SER A 162 41.28 19.02 -2.82
CA SER A 162 41.63 18.84 -4.24
C SER A 162 41.75 20.17 -4.98
N ASN A 163 40.83 21.11 -4.76
CA ASN A 163 40.87 22.43 -5.37
C ASN A 163 42.06 23.26 -4.85
N VAL A 164 42.34 23.24 -3.55
CA VAL A 164 43.50 23.94 -2.96
C VAL A 164 44.83 23.37 -3.48
N LEU A 165 44.92 22.04 -3.64
CA LEU A 165 46.08 21.38 -4.25
C LEU A 165 46.24 21.75 -5.73
N GLN A 166 45.15 21.87 -6.49
CA GLN A 166 45.20 22.35 -7.87
C GLN A 166 45.64 23.81 -7.98
N VAL A 167 45.21 24.67 -7.06
CA VAL A 167 45.62 26.09 -7.06
C VAL A 167 47.10 26.24 -6.71
N HIS A 168 47.63 25.44 -5.77
CA HIS A 168 49.06 25.49 -5.42
C HIS A 168 50.00 24.91 -6.50
N LEU A 169 49.52 24.03 -7.39
CA LEU A 169 50.29 23.52 -8.52
C LEU A 169 50.43 24.53 -9.68
N ASN A 170 49.54 25.52 -9.74
CA ASN A 170 49.54 26.54 -10.80
C ASN A 170 50.35 27.81 -10.43
N ASP A 171 50.89 27.88 -9.22
CA ASP A 171 51.60 29.06 -8.68
C ASP A 171 53.08 28.74 -8.30
N ALA A 172 53.61 27.62 -8.80
CA ALA A 172 55.03 27.30 -8.69
C ALA A 172 55.82 28.08 -9.76
N PRO A 173 56.88 28.84 -9.39
CA PRO A 173 57.65 29.69 -10.30
C PRO A 173 58.48 28.92 -11.34
#